data_AF-A0A379THN9-F1
#
_entry.id   AF-A0A379THN9-F1
#
_cell.length_a   1.000
_cell.length_b   1.000
_cell.length_c   1.000
_cell.angle_alpha   90.00
_cell.angle_beta   90.00
_cell.angle_gamma   90.00
#
_symmetry.space_group_name_H-M   'P 1'
#
loop_
_entity.id
_entity.type
_entity.pdbx_description
1 polymer ?
#
loop_
_entity_poly.entity_id
_entity_poly.type
_entity_poly.pdbx_seq_one_letter_code
_entity_poly.pdbx_strand_id
1 'polypeptide(L)'
;MLKKLLVELKAGKGAEAMKAAGLSFGEPKTLSRTSQDPVSQAAFALSLPTKDKPVYGVANDMQGNIVLLALDEVKAGSMPEAQKKAMMQGITQNNAQIVFEALMSNLRKEAKIKIGDALEQQ
;
A
#
# COMPACT_ATOMS: atom_id res chain seq x y z
N MET A 1 31.47 -7.09 -1.33
CA MET A 1 31.29 -7.42 -2.76
C MET A 1 29.90 -7.02 -3.28
N LEU A 2 28.80 -7.45 -2.66
CA LEU A 2 27.44 -7.14 -3.11
C LEU A 2 27.08 -5.64 -3.20
N LYS A 3 27.54 -4.81 -2.25
CA LYS A 3 27.35 -3.35 -2.32
C LYS A 3 28.02 -2.72 -3.54
N LYS A 4 29.16 -3.25 -3.98
CA LYS A 4 29.90 -2.76 -5.16
C LYS A 4 29.14 -3.14 -6.44
N LEU A 5 28.63 -4.37 -6.50
CA LEU A 5 27.79 -4.85 -7.59
C LEU A 5 26.52 -4.01 -7.75
N LEU A 6 25.86 -3.64 -6.64
CA LEU A 6 24.68 -2.76 -6.69
C LEU A 6 24.99 -1.38 -7.29
N VAL A 7 26.15 -0.81 -6.98
CA VAL A 7 26.59 0.48 -7.53
C VAL A 7 26.87 0.34 -9.03
N GLU A 8 27.53 -0.74 -9.46
CA GLU A 8 27.81 -1.02 -10.86
C GLU A 8 26.52 -1.27 -11.68
N LEU A 9 25.53 -1.95 -11.08
CA LEU A 9 24.18 -2.11 -11.64
C LEU A 9 23.47 -0.77 -11.83
N LYS A 10 23.48 0.09 -10.81
CA LYS A 10 22.93 1.45 -10.91
C LYS A 10 23.67 2.32 -11.93
N ALA A 11 24.95 2.05 -12.16
CA ALA A 11 25.79 2.75 -13.14
C ALA A 11 25.68 2.19 -14.58
N GLY A 12 24.83 1.17 -14.81
CA GLY A 12 24.65 0.55 -16.13
C GLY A 12 25.75 -0.45 -16.53
N LYS A 13 26.72 -0.72 -15.65
CA LYS A 13 27.79 -1.72 -15.84
C LYS A 13 27.50 -3.05 -15.14
N GLY A 14 26.28 -3.20 -14.61
CA GLY A 14 25.92 -4.34 -13.79
C GLY A 14 25.97 -5.68 -14.50
N ALA A 15 25.72 -5.72 -15.81
CA ALA A 15 25.78 -6.97 -16.57
C ALA A 15 27.20 -7.55 -16.59
N GLU A 16 28.22 -6.71 -16.76
CA GLU A 16 29.63 -7.12 -16.75
C GLU A 16 30.07 -7.57 -15.35
N ALA A 17 29.65 -6.84 -14.32
CA ALA A 17 29.94 -7.15 -12.92
C ALA A 17 29.26 -8.44 -12.43
N MET A 18 28.01 -8.68 -12.85
CA MET A 18 27.32 -9.94 -12.57
C MET A 18 27.98 -11.11 -13.28
N LYS A 19 28.35 -10.94 -14.56
CA LYS A 19 29.08 -11.97 -15.32
C LYS A 19 30.44 -12.28 -14.71
N ALA A 20 31.18 -11.27 -14.24
CA ALA A 20 32.46 -11.45 -13.54
C ALA A 20 32.30 -12.16 -12.19
N ALA A 21 31.14 -11.99 -11.53
CA ALA A 21 30.81 -12.68 -10.29
C ALA A 21 30.16 -14.06 -10.50
N GLY A 22 29.93 -14.50 -11.75
CA GLY A 22 29.21 -15.74 -12.05
C GLY A 22 27.74 -15.72 -11.63
N LEU A 23 27.14 -14.53 -11.54
CA LEU A 23 25.76 -14.33 -11.10
C LEU A 23 24.86 -14.05 -12.32
N SER A 24 23.65 -14.59 -12.30
CA SER A 24 22.60 -14.28 -13.27
C SER A 24 21.27 -14.09 -12.55
N PHE A 25 20.42 -13.20 -13.08
CA PHE A 25 19.04 -13.15 -12.64
C PHE A 25 18.32 -14.44 -13.06
N GLY A 26 17.46 -14.94 -12.19
CA GLY A 26 16.56 -16.03 -12.51
C GLY A 26 15.36 -15.56 -13.36
N GLU A 27 14.39 -16.44 -13.51
CA GLU A 27 13.13 -16.13 -14.20
C GLU A 27 12.39 -14.94 -13.54
N PRO A 28 11.79 -14.04 -14.33
CA PRO A 28 11.01 -12.93 -13.80
C PRO A 28 9.81 -13.45 -13.00
N LYS A 29 9.64 -12.91 -11.79
CA LYS A 29 8.56 -13.30 -10.87
C LYS A 29 7.68 -12.12 -10.55
N THR A 30 6.36 -12.31 -10.64
CA THR A 30 5.39 -11.29 -10.19
C THR A 30 5.27 -11.35 -8.67
N LEU A 31 5.56 -10.22 -8.02
CA LEU A 31 5.42 -10.07 -6.57
C LEU A 31 4.13 -9.32 -6.23
N SER A 32 3.47 -9.73 -5.15
CA SER A 32 2.26 -9.06 -4.65
C SER A 32 2.60 -8.16 -3.47
N ARG A 33 2.04 -6.95 -3.45
CA ARG A 33 2.17 -6.03 -2.31
C ARG A 33 1.58 -6.60 -1.02
N THR A 34 0.62 -7.51 -1.12
CA THR A 34 0.02 -8.20 0.03
C THR A 34 0.81 -9.42 0.50
N SER A 35 1.90 -9.75 -0.19
CA SER A 35 2.75 -10.86 0.22
C SER A 35 3.46 -10.53 1.52
N GLN A 36 3.56 -11.53 2.41
CA GLN A 36 4.27 -11.39 3.69
C GLN A 36 5.77 -11.63 3.55
N ASP A 37 6.27 -11.94 2.35
CA ASP A 37 7.68 -12.21 2.18
C ASP A 37 8.54 -10.92 2.24
N PRO A 38 9.69 -10.94 2.94
CA PRO A 38 10.56 -9.77 3.07
C PRO A 38 11.08 -9.22 1.73
N VAL A 39 11.21 -10.10 0.73
CA VAL A 39 11.72 -9.74 -0.60
C VAL A 39 10.72 -8.85 -1.34
N SER A 40 9.42 -9.17 -1.28
CA SER A 40 8.34 -8.34 -1.79
C SER A 40 8.32 -6.98 -1.10
N GLN A 41 8.43 -6.94 0.24
CA GLN A 41 8.46 -5.66 0.96
C GLN A 41 9.62 -4.77 0.51
N ALA A 42 10.81 -5.35 0.35
CA ALA A 42 11.97 -4.63 -0.14
C ALA A 42 11.79 -4.17 -1.60
N ALA A 43 11.23 -5.01 -2.48
CA ALA A 43 10.95 -4.66 -3.87
C ALA A 43 9.97 -3.46 -3.96
N PHE A 44 8.91 -3.45 -3.16
CA PHE A 44 7.93 -2.35 -3.11
C PHE A 44 8.44 -1.09 -2.39
N ALA A 45 9.59 -1.15 -1.70
CA ALA A 45 10.27 0.01 -1.11
C ALA A 45 11.22 0.71 -2.10
N LEU A 46 11.51 0.09 -3.24
CA LEU A 46 12.32 0.71 -4.29
C LEU A 46 11.55 1.81 -5.02
N SER A 47 12.28 2.74 -5.62
CA SER A 47 11.69 3.73 -6.53
C SER A 47 11.01 3.05 -7.72
N LEU A 48 9.94 3.66 -8.22
CA LEU A 48 9.25 3.18 -9.41
C LEU A 48 10.22 3.13 -10.61
N PRO A 49 10.30 2.00 -11.33
CA PRO A 49 11.10 1.90 -12.54
C PRO A 49 10.52 2.80 -13.62
N THR A 50 11.39 3.45 -14.39
CA THR A 50 11.01 4.14 -15.63
C THR A 50 11.10 3.15 -16.79
N LYS A 51 10.34 3.40 -17.86
CA LYS A 51 10.35 2.56 -19.06
C LYS A 51 11.79 2.24 -19.49
N ASP A 52 12.07 0.95 -19.67
CA ASP A 52 13.38 0.40 -20.08
C ASP A 52 14.54 0.64 -19.10
N LYS A 53 14.25 1.01 -17.83
CA LYS A 53 15.24 1.16 -16.76
C LYS A 53 14.77 0.47 -15.48
N PRO A 54 15.17 -0.79 -15.27
CA PRO A 54 14.88 -1.49 -14.02
C PRO A 54 15.59 -0.81 -12.85
N VAL A 55 14.97 -0.90 -11.67
CA VAL A 55 15.54 -0.39 -10.42
C VAL A 55 16.13 -1.56 -9.64
N TYR A 56 17.38 -1.42 -9.22
CA TYR A 56 18.08 -2.47 -8.50
C TYR A 56 18.05 -2.25 -6.99
N GLY A 57 17.81 -3.33 -6.27
CA GLY A 57 17.77 -3.38 -4.81
C GLY A 57 18.45 -4.62 -4.26
N VAL A 58 18.56 -4.67 -2.94
CA VAL A 58 19.05 -5.84 -2.21
C VAL A 58 18.07 -6.11 -1.09
N ALA A 59 17.74 -7.38 -0.87
CA ALA A 59 16.88 -7.81 0.22
C ALA A 59 17.50 -9.02 0.92
N ASN A 60 17.00 -9.31 2.12
CA ASN A 60 17.23 -10.60 2.75
C ASN A 60 15.98 -11.45 2.55
N ASP A 61 16.15 -12.70 2.14
CA ASP A 61 15.03 -13.65 2.11
C ASP A 61 14.69 -14.16 3.52
N MET A 62 13.67 -15.02 3.63
CA MET A 62 13.25 -15.61 4.90
C MET A 62 14.30 -16.53 5.54
N GLN A 63 15.30 -16.96 4.76
CA GLN A 63 16.37 -17.85 5.21
C GLN A 63 17.62 -17.06 5.64
N GLY A 64 17.59 -15.73 5.52
CA GLY A 64 18.72 -14.85 5.82
C GLY A 64 19.72 -14.71 4.67
N ASN A 65 19.40 -15.21 3.47
CA ASN A 65 20.26 -15.02 2.31
C ASN A 65 20.08 -13.62 1.74
N ILE A 66 21.19 -13.03 1.31
CA ILE A 66 21.18 -11.73 0.61
C ILE A 66 20.84 -11.98 -0.86
N VAL A 67 19.70 -11.47 -1.31
CA VAL A 67 19.23 -11.56 -2.69
C VAL A 67 19.33 -10.21 -3.40
N LEU A 68 19.79 -10.24 -4.65
CA LEU A 68 19.80 -9.08 -5.54
C LEU A 68 18.49 -9.02 -6.32
N LEU A 69 17.85 -7.85 -6.32
CA LEU A 69 16.56 -7.63 -6.97
C LEU A 69 16.71 -6.69 -8.16
N ALA A 70 16.09 -7.05 -9.27
CA ALA A 70 15.81 -6.17 -10.39
C ALA A 70 14.29 -5.96 -10.46
N LEU A 71 13.86 -4.72 -10.27
CA LEU A 71 12.47 -4.32 -10.39
C LEU A 71 12.25 -3.75 -11.79
N ASP A 72 11.71 -4.57 -12.68
CA ASP A 72 11.50 -4.19 -14.09
C ASP A 72 10.25 -3.32 -14.27
N GLU A 73 9.15 -3.67 -13.62
CA GLU A 73 7.85 -3.00 -13.79
C GLU A 73 7.04 -3.03 -12.48
N VAL A 74 6.32 -1.95 -12.21
CA VAL A 74 5.30 -1.90 -11.15
C VAL A 74 3.94 -1.66 -11.79
N LYS A 75 3.05 -2.65 -11.69
CA LYS A 75 1.68 -2.56 -12.17
C LYS A 75 0.76 -2.08 -11.06
N ALA A 76 -0.06 -1.06 -11.35
CA ALA A 76 -1.11 -0.66 -10.44
C ALA A 76 -2.10 -1.82 -10.27
N GLY A 77 -2.42 -2.15 -9.01
CA GLY A 77 -3.50 -3.09 -8.74
C GLY A 77 -4.81 -2.53 -9.28
N SER A 78 -5.62 -3.37 -9.94
CA SER A 78 -6.99 -3.00 -10.26
C SER A 78 -7.84 -3.20 -9.01
N MET A 79 -8.65 -2.21 -8.66
CA MET A 79 -9.67 -2.36 -7.62
C MET A 79 -10.95 -2.83 -8.32
N PRO A 80 -11.40 -4.09 -8.13
CA PRO A 80 -12.62 -4.59 -8.74
C PRO A 80 -13.81 -3.70 -8.38
N GLU A 81 -14.77 -3.54 -9.29
CA GLU A 81 -15.92 -2.64 -9.09
C GLU A 81 -16.72 -2.97 -7.81
N ALA A 82 -16.85 -4.26 -7.48
CA ALA A 82 -17.49 -4.69 -6.25
C ALA A 82 -16.81 -4.13 -4.99
N GLN A 83 -15.47 -4.06 -5.00
CA GLN A 83 -14.68 -3.55 -3.88
C GLN A 83 -14.75 -2.01 -3.80
N LYS A 84 -14.77 -1.33 -4.95
CA LYS A 84 -15.08 0.12 -5.01
C LYS A 84 -16.46 0.43 -4.43
N LYS A 85 -17.47 -0.36 -4.80
CA LYS A 85 -18.85 -0.21 -4.30
C LYS A 85 -18.94 -0.43 -2.79
N ALA A 86 -18.29 -1.46 -2.27
CA ALA A 86 -18.21 -1.70 -0.83
C ALA A 86 -17.52 -0.55 -0.07
N MET A 87 -16.43 -0.01 -0.61
CA MET A 87 -15.75 1.14 -0.01
C MET A 87 -16.62 2.41 -0.01
N MET A 88 -17.31 2.71 -1.12
CA MET A 88 -18.27 3.82 -1.18
C MET A 88 -19.43 3.66 -0.19
N GLN A 89 -19.95 2.43 -0.04
CA GLN A 89 -21.00 2.13 0.93
C GLN A 89 -20.50 2.32 2.37
N GLY A 90 -19.29 1.87 2.69
CA GLY A 90 -18.68 2.05 4.02
C GLY A 90 -18.50 3.53 4.37
N ILE A 91 -17.98 4.35 3.44
CA ILE A 91 -17.86 5.80 3.64
C ILE A 91 -19.24 6.44 3.85
N THR A 92 -20.22 6.08 3.03
CA THR A 92 -21.59 6.60 3.14
C THR A 92 -22.24 6.23 4.46
N GLN A 93 -22.09 4.99 4.94
CA GLN A 93 -22.61 4.55 6.24
C GLN A 93 -21.95 5.29 7.40
N ASN A 94 -20.62 5.48 7.34
CA ASN A 94 -19.89 6.23 8.36
C ASN A 94 -20.35 7.70 8.44
N ASN A 95 -20.50 8.35 7.29
CA ASN A 95 -21.02 9.71 7.22
C ASN A 95 -22.49 9.80 7.65
N ALA A 96 -23.32 8.80 7.33
CA ALA A 96 -24.72 8.78 7.76
C ALA A 96 -24.86 8.70 9.29
N GLN A 97 -24.01 7.95 9.98
CA GLN A 97 -23.99 7.92 11.45
C GLN A 97 -23.61 9.28 12.04
N ILE A 98 -22.57 9.93 11.50
CA ILE A 98 -22.12 11.27 11.94
C ILE A 98 -23.18 12.34 11.65
N VAL A 99 -23.78 12.33 10.45
CA VAL A 99 -24.82 13.28 10.06
C VAL A 99 -26.10 13.04 10.86
N PHE A 100 -26.47 11.79 11.14
CA PHE A 100 -27.63 11.49 11.98
C PHE A 100 -27.42 11.96 13.43
N GLU A 101 -26.25 11.73 14.02
CA GLU A 101 -25.92 12.30 15.34
C GLU A 101 -25.92 13.83 15.34
N ALA A 102 -25.36 14.47 14.30
CA ALA A 102 -25.36 15.93 14.18
C ALA A 102 -26.77 16.49 13.98
N LEU A 103 -27.61 15.84 13.17
CA LEU A 103 -29.02 16.20 12.97
C LEU A 103 -29.83 16.00 14.26
N MET A 104 -29.64 14.89 14.99
CA MET A 104 -30.29 14.66 16.28
C MET A 104 -29.83 15.67 17.35
N SER A 105 -28.55 16.01 17.38
CA SER A 105 -27.99 17.02 18.28
C SER A 105 -28.54 18.41 17.97
N ASN A 106 -28.63 18.78 16.69
CA ASN A 106 -29.22 20.05 16.27
C ASN A 106 -30.74 20.07 16.51
N LEU A 107 -31.48 19.03 16.16
CA LEU A 107 -32.91 18.89 16.44
C LEU A 107 -33.19 18.97 17.95
N ARG A 108 -32.36 18.37 18.81
CA ARG A 108 -32.48 18.47 20.27
C ARG A 108 -32.17 19.87 20.79
N LYS A 109 -31.22 20.59 20.19
CA LYS A 109 -30.85 21.96 20.57
C LYS A 109 -31.87 23.00 20.10
N GLU A 110 -32.46 22.81 18.92
CA GLU A 110 -33.42 23.73 18.32
C GLU A 110 -34.88 23.42 18.69
N ALA A 111 -35.17 22.23 19.21
CA ALA A 111 -36.48 21.90 19.75
C ALA A 111 -36.77 22.76 20.99
N LYS A 112 -37.73 23.69 20.86
CA LYS A 112 -38.44 24.28 22.00
C LYS A 112 -39.30 23.18 22.65
N ILE A 113 -38.70 22.39 23.56
CA ILE A 113 -39.45 21.44 24.37
C ILE A 113 -40.32 22.25 25.34
N LYS A 114 -41.60 22.44 25.00
CA LYS A 114 -42.61 22.83 25.98
C LYS A 114 -42.99 21.57 26.75
N ILE A 115 -42.44 21.41 27.95
CA ILE A 115 -43.01 20.50 28.92
C ILE A 115 -44.36 21.13 29.29
N GLY A 116 -45.47 20.52 28.85
CA GLY A 116 -46.79 20.94 29.29
C GLY A 116 -46.88 20.80 30.81
N ASP A 117 -47.62 21.71 31.45
CA ASP A 117 -47.83 21.79 32.91
C ASP A 117 -48.50 20.53 33.48
N ALA A 118 -47.77 19.42 33.53
CA ALA A 118 -48.18 18.14 34.11
C ALA A 118 -47.16 17.63 35.14
N LEU A 119 -46.24 18.49 35.60
CA LEU A 119 -45.35 18.21 36.74
C LEU A 119 -45.55 19.18 37.91
N GLU A 120 -46.56 20.05 37.87
CA GLU A 120 -47.09 20.69 39.07
C GLU A 120 -48.41 20.02 39.47
N GLN A 121 -48.33 18.83 40.06
CA GLN A 121 -49.24 18.38 41.11
C GLN A 121 -48.72 17.07 41.72
N GLN A 122 -48.11 17.23 42.91
CA GLN A 122 -47.88 16.27 44.00
C GLN A 122 -47.07 15.00 43.73
#